data_AF-A0A451AZ73-F1
#
_entry.id   AF-A0A451AZ73-F1
#
_cell.length_a   1.000
_cell.length_b   1.000
_cell.length_c   1.000
_cell.angle_alpha   90.00
_cell.angle_beta   90.00
_cell.angle_gamma   90.00
#
_symmetry.space_group_name_H-M   'P 1'
#
loop_
_entity.id
_entity.type
_entity.pdbx_description
1 polymer ?
#
loop_
_entity_poly.entity_id
_entity_poly.type
_entity_poly.pdbx_seq_one_letter_code
_entity_poly.pdbx_strand_id
1 'polypeptide(L)'
;MEYAIPKSKLTIRLPMDTIEFAKAHARDHGTTVTDLIAGYLRRMADQSPDAIHPEVRRYSRLIPDTVDAREVYADHMLDKHR
;
A
#
# COMPACT_ATOMS: atom_id res chain seq x y z
N MET A 1 4.83 -10.28 22.34
CA MET A 1 4.54 -8.85 22.58
C MET A 1 3.62 -8.40 21.47
N GLU A 2 2.40 -8.00 21.80
CA GLU A 2 1.40 -7.52 20.83
C GLU A 2 1.79 -6.09 20.41
N TYR A 3 2.13 -5.90 19.14
CA TYR A 3 2.51 -4.59 18.60
C TYR A 3 1.24 -3.84 18.17
N ALA A 4 0.75 -2.93 19.00
CA ALA A 4 -0.34 -2.05 18.60
C ALA A 4 0.18 -1.01 17.60
N ILE A 5 -0.43 -0.92 16.41
CA ILE A 5 -0.10 0.11 15.42
C ILE A 5 -0.40 1.49 16.05
N PRO A 6 0.56 2.42 16.09
CA PRO A 6 0.37 3.73 16.70
C PRO A 6 -0.74 4.51 15.97
N LYS A 7 -1.65 5.11 16.73
CA LYS A 7 -2.78 5.89 16.21
C LYS A 7 -2.62 7.36 16.59
N SER A 8 -2.87 8.26 15.65
CA SER A 8 -2.87 9.72 15.86
C SER A 8 -4.21 10.32 15.43
N LYS A 9 -4.56 11.50 15.99
CA LYS A 9 -5.79 12.22 15.67
C LYS A 9 -5.53 13.27 14.61
N LEU A 10 -6.18 13.15 13.46
CA LEU A 10 -6.23 14.18 12.43
C LEU A 10 -7.59 14.89 12.49
N THR A 11 -7.58 16.22 12.51
CA THR A 11 -8.80 17.05 12.45
C THR A 11 -8.78 17.85 11.16
N ILE A 12 -9.80 17.69 10.32
CA ILE A 12 -9.94 18.37 9.03
C ILE A 12 -11.24 19.17 9.02
N ARG A 13 -11.27 20.25 8.23
CA ARG A 13 -12.49 21.00 7.94
C ARG A 13 -13.07 20.50 6.63
N LEU A 14 -14.35 20.13 6.64
CA LEU A 14 -15.10 19.69 5.48
C LEU A 14 -16.46 20.42 5.46
N PRO A 15 -17.09 20.58 4.28
CA PRO A 15 -18.47 21.05 4.20
C PRO A 15 -19.40 20.17 5.07
N MET A 16 -20.38 20.80 5.71
CA MET A 16 -21.35 20.11 6.59
C MET A 16 -22.01 18.93 5.87
N ASP A 17 -22.45 19.14 4.62
CA ASP A 17 -23.14 18.12 3.82
C ASP A 17 -22.25 16.90 3.56
N THR A 18 -20.94 17.11 3.37
CA THR A 18 -19.96 16.02 3.21
C THR A 18 -19.81 15.20 4.48
N ILE A 19 -19.81 15.85 5.65
CA ILE A 19 -19.73 15.18 6.94
C ILE A 19 -20.97 14.33 7.19
N GLU A 20 -22.15 14.88 6.93
CA GLU A 20 -23.42 14.19 7.12
C GLU A 20 -23.59 13.02 6.15
N PHE A 21 -23.21 13.21 4.87
CA PHE A 21 -23.16 12.12 3.91
C PHE A 21 -22.25 10.96 4.38
N ALA A 22 -21.03 11.27 4.83
CA ALA A 22 -20.09 10.24 5.27
C ALA A 22 -20.62 9.46 6.48
N LYS A 23 -21.28 10.13 7.43
CA LYS A 23 -21.92 9.48 8.58
C LYS A 23 -23.08 8.58 8.17
N ALA A 24 -23.96 9.05 7.29
CA ALA A 24 -25.10 8.29 6.80
C ALA A 24 -24.62 7.04 6.03
N HIS A 25 -23.70 7.24 5.10
CA HIS A 25 -23.10 6.15 4.32
C HIS A 25 -22.44 5.09 5.22
N ALA A 26 -21.67 5.52 6.23
CA ALA A 26 -21.04 4.60 7.16
C ALA A 26 -22.09 3.79 7.95
N ARG A 27 -23.16 4.44 8.42
CA ARG A 27 -24.26 3.77 9.13
C ARG A 27 -24.96 2.74 8.25
N ASP A 28 -25.31 3.11 7.02
CA ASP A 28 -26.06 2.25 6.09
C ASP A 28 -25.26 0.99 5.72
N HIS A 29 -23.93 1.08 5.75
CA HIS A 29 -23.02 -0.03 5.46
C HIS A 29 -22.46 -0.72 6.73
N GLY A 30 -22.98 -0.39 7.92
CA GLY A 30 -22.53 -1.01 9.18
C GLY A 30 -21.05 -0.79 9.51
N THR A 31 -20.49 0.34 9.09
CA THR A 31 -19.07 0.71 9.27
C THR A 31 -18.94 2.04 10.01
N THR A 32 -17.71 2.48 10.28
CA THR A 32 -17.42 3.79 10.88
C THR A 32 -16.86 4.76 9.84
N VAL A 33 -17.00 6.06 10.10
CA VAL A 33 -16.35 7.09 9.25
C VAL A 33 -14.83 6.89 9.25
N THR A 34 -14.24 6.47 10.36
CA THR A 34 -12.82 6.14 10.47
C THR A 34 -12.44 5.02 9.49
N ASP A 35 -13.20 3.93 9.47
CA ASP A 35 -12.93 2.79 8.60
C ASP A 35 -13.14 3.13 7.13
N LEU A 36 -14.17 3.93 6.82
CA LEU A 36 -14.42 4.46 5.48
C LEU A 36 -13.23 5.25 4.96
N ILE A 37 -12.74 6.22 5.75
CA ILE A 37 -11.60 7.06 5.38
C ILE A 37 -10.30 6.24 5.35
N ALA A 38 -10.07 5.37 6.32
CA ALA A 38 -8.89 4.51 6.34
C ALA A 38 -8.84 3.58 5.12
N GLY A 39 -9.97 3.00 4.73
CA GLY A 39 -10.09 2.17 3.54
C GLY A 39 -9.81 2.95 2.25
N TYR A 40 -10.33 4.17 2.16
CA TYR A 40 -10.06 5.06 1.02
C TYR A 40 -8.58 5.44 0.93
N LEU A 41 -7.97 5.87 2.04
CA LEU A 41 -6.54 6.23 2.08
C LEU A 41 -5.65 5.03 1.76
N ARG A 42 -5.99 3.82 2.24
CA ARG A 42 -5.27 2.60 1.88
C ARG A 42 -5.36 2.31 0.40
N ARG A 43 -6.56 2.40 -0.19
CA ARG A 43 -6.73 2.24 -1.64
C ARG A 43 -5.91 3.25 -2.43
N MET A 44 -5.84 4.51 -1.99
CA MET A 44 -4.99 5.52 -2.62
C MET A 44 -3.50 5.16 -2.54
N ALA A 45 -3.04 4.66 -1.39
CA ALA A 45 -1.66 4.21 -1.24
C ALA A 45 -1.34 2.99 -2.12
N ASP A 46 -2.28 2.06 -2.26
CA ASP A 46 -2.16 0.87 -3.12
C ASP A 46 -2.21 1.23 -4.62
N GLN A 47 -2.81 2.37 -4.97
CA GLN A 47 -2.88 2.90 -6.33
C GLN A 47 -1.64 3.73 -6.72
N SER A 48 -0.56 3.71 -5.92
CA SER A 48 0.68 4.37 -6.28
C SER A 48 1.17 3.86 -7.66
N PRO A 49 1.40 4.73 -8.66
CA PRO A 49 1.64 4.32 -10.05
C PRO A 49 2.85 3.39 -10.24
N ASP A 50 3.80 3.39 -9.30
CA ASP A 50 5.00 2.56 -9.32
C ASP A 50 4.85 1.22 -8.55
N ALA A 51 3.70 0.97 -7.92
CA ALA A 51 3.47 -0.25 -7.16
C ALA A 51 2.98 -1.37 -8.08
N ILE A 52 3.90 -2.25 -8.49
CA ILE A 52 3.54 -3.55 -9.09
C ILE A 52 2.56 -4.27 -8.15
N HIS A 53 1.38 -4.61 -8.67
CA HIS A 53 0.32 -5.30 -7.93
C HIS A 53 0.90 -6.52 -7.17
N PRO A 54 0.54 -6.75 -5.89
CA PRO A 54 1.17 -7.78 -5.06
C PRO A 54 1.17 -9.18 -5.68
N GLU A 55 0.09 -9.57 -6.37
CA GLU A 55 0.03 -10.84 -7.07
C GLU A 55 0.98 -10.90 -8.26
N VAL A 56 1.08 -9.80 -9.03
CA VAL A 56 2.03 -9.71 -10.14
C VAL A 56 3.45 -9.80 -9.60
N ARG A 57 3.78 -9.07 -8.53
CA ARG A 57 5.09 -9.13 -7.87
C ARG A 57 5.45 -10.57 -7.46
N ARG A 58 4.50 -11.31 -6.86
CA ARG A 58 4.69 -12.71 -6.44
C ARG A 58 5.06 -13.65 -7.59
N TYR A 59 4.52 -13.43 -8.79
CA TYR A 59 4.77 -14.28 -9.95
C TYR A 59 5.83 -13.74 -10.91
N SER A 60 6.16 -12.45 -10.83
CA SER A 60 6.99 -11.75 -11.80
C SER A 60 8.45 -12.19 -11.84
N ARG A 61 8.93 -12.94 -10.82
CA ARG A 61 10.35 -13.29 -10.63
C ARG A 61 11.31 -12.10 -10.79
N LEU A 62 10.83 -10.88 -10.51
CA LEU A 62 11.64 -9.69 -10.61
C LEU A 62 12.77 -9.76 -9.60
N ILE A 63 13.96 -9.39 -10.04
CA ILE A 63 15.13 -9.28 -9.20
C ILE A 63 14.85 -8.13 -8.20
N PRO A 64 15.00 -8.35 -6.89
CA PRO A 64 14.81 -7.28 -5.91
C PRO A 64 15.75 -6.11 -6.18
N ASP A 65 15.29 -4.89 -5.95
CA ASP A 65 16.09 -3.66 -6.15
C ASP A 65 17.33 -3.59 -5.22
N THR A 66 17.40 -4.48 -4.23
CA THR A 66 18.55 -4.65 -3.33
C THR A 66 19.69 -5.46 -3.95
N VAL A 67 19.49 -6.06 -5.13
CA VAL A 67 20.49 -6.85 -5.84
C VAL A 67 21.01 -6.05 -7.02
N ASP A 68 22.33 -5.84 -7.08
CA ASP A 68 22.96 -5.36 -8.31
C ASP A 68 22.97 -6.50 -9.34
N ALA A 69 21.92 -6.54 -10.16
CA ALA A 69 21.75 -7.56 -11.18
C ALA A 69 22.90 -7.60 -12.19
N ARG A 70 23.60 -6.46 -12.40
CA ARG A 70 24.68 -6.37 -13.36
C ARG A 70 25.95 -7.03 -12.84
N GLU A 71 26.25 -6.80 -11.56
CA GLU A 71 27.38 -7.44 -10.88
C GLU A 71 27.20 -8.96 -10.81
N VAL A 72 26.04 -9.42 -10.32
CA VAL A 72 25.72 -10.85 -10.21
C VAL A 72 25.78 -11.56 -11.57
N TYR A 73 25.31 -10.90 -12.63
CA TYR A 73 25.39 -11.46 -13.98
C TYR A 73 26.84 -11.57 -14.49
N ALA A 74 27.67 -10.55 -14.22
CA ALA A 74 29.07 -10.55 -14.62
C ALA A 74 29.84 -11.71 -13.93
N ASP A 75 29.64 -11.88 -12.63
CA ASP A 75 30.24 -12.97 -11.85
C ASP A 75 29.79 -14.35 -12.37
N HIS A 76 28.49 -14.50 -12.66
CA HIS A 76 27.98 -15.75 -13.22
C HIS A 76 28.59 -16.08 -14.59
N MET A 77 28.80 -15.09 -15.45
CA MET A 77 29.45 -15.30 -16.74
C MET A 77 30.92 -15.72 -16.60
N LEU A 78 31.65 -15.12 -15.64
CA LEU A 78 33.04 -15.51 -15.36
C LEU A 78 33.14 -16.95 -14.85
N ASP A 79 32.22 -17.37 -13.98
CA ASP A 79 32.16 -18.74 -13.46
C ASP A 79 31.76 -19.75 -14.54
N LYS A 80 30.79 -19.40 -15.41
CA LYS A 80 30.32 -20.26 -16.50
C LYS A 80 31.38 -20.50 -17.58
N HIS A 81 32.29 -19.55 -17.80
CA HIS A 81 33.33 -19.61 -18.83
C HIS A 81 34.69 -20.08 -18.30
N ARG A 82 34.77 -20.53 -17.05
CA ARG A 82 35.87 -21.32 -16.51
C ARG A 82 35.65 -22.81 -16.76
#